data_AF-A0A2G1UMB3-F1
#
_entry.id   AF-A0A2G1UMB3-F1
#
_cell.length_a   1.000
_cell.length_b   1.000
_cell.length_c   1.000
_cell.angle_alpha   90.00
_cell.angle_beta   90.00
_cell.angle_gamma   90.00
#
_symmetry.space_group_name_H-M   'P 1'
#
loop_
_entity.id
_entity.type
_entity.pdbx_description
1 polymer ?
#
loop_
_entity_poly.entity_id
_entity_poly.type
_entity_poly.pdbx_seq_one_letter_code
_entity_poly.pdbx_strand_id
1 'polypeptide(L)'
;MSQTDVIYLDSWALPDFELERQGWGIPPRESWQVDRKFRQIHAARKSSTLFKRFNRHYLAISRHRGRRELPEQVIDLAFVEAEAREVRDFKARLWLLAACLLTIPVAFTGLMPVAPLWMLPPVLIAVALVAVALRLRKHHYEFRALNSDVVVFTVDAGVPAKEDAEAFVRDLSLSIADAQRVLPAGKQRIPVAVAEMRRLAEQGIISKDDYEAIKRNWFRS
;
A
#
# COMPACT_ATOMS: atom_id res chain seq x y z
N MET A 1 -44.38 -0.14 -27.94
CA MET A 1 -43.19 -0.27 -28.81
C MET A 1 -41.98 0.04 -27.94
N SER A 2 -41.21 -0.98 -27.57
CA SER A 2 -40.07 -0.90 -26.64
C SER A 2 -38.79 -0.79 -27.45
N GLN A 3 -38.22 0.40 -27.57
CA GLN A 3 -36.87 0.57 -28.10
C GLN A 3 -35.87 0.39 -26.95
N THR A 4 -35.13 -0.70 -27.02
CA THR A 4 -34.07 -1.08 -26.10
C THR A 4 -32.86 -0.17 -26.34
N ASP A 5 -32.52 0.69 -25.37
CA ASP A 5 -31.27 1.47 -25.37
C ASP A 5 -30.07 0.54 -25.17
N VAL A 6 -29.45 0.13 -26.27
CA VAL A 6 -28.17 -0.59 -26.28
C VAL A 6 -27.05 0.44 -26.25
N ILE A 7 -26.39 0.58 -25.11
CA ILE A 7 -25.23 1.46 -24.94
C ILE A 7 -23.99 0.75 -25.51
N TYR A 8 -23.54 1.19 -26.68
CA TYR A 8 -22.26 0.75 -27.27
C TYR A 8 -21.10 1.48 -26.59
N LEU A 9 -20.21 0.73 -25.93
CA LEU A 9 -19.08 1.24 -25.15
C LEU A 9 -17.84 1.60 -25.98
N ASP A 10 -17.85 1.33 -27.30
CA ASP A 10 -16.65 1.42 -28.14
C ASP A 10 -16.49 2.76 -28.90
N SER A 11 -17.39 3.74 -28.71
CA SER A 11 -17.40 4.99 -29.51
C SER A 11 -17.10 6.28 -28.75
N TRP A 12 -16.72 6.23 -27.46
CA TRP A 12 -16.33 7.43 -26.71
C TRP A 12 -14.86 7.81 -26.96
N ALA A 13 -14.58 8.35 -28.14
CA ALA A 13 -13.47 9.26 -28.31
C ALA A 13 -13.81 10.55 -27.54
N LEU A 14 -13.20 10.73 -26.38
CA LEU A 14 -13.36 11.93 -25.56
C LEU A 14 -12.91 13.16 -26.37
N PRO A 15 -13.74 14.20 -26.53
CA PRO A 15 -13.34 15.43 -27.20
C PRO A 15 -12.28 16.17 -26.37
N ASP A 16 -11.34 16.78 -27.09
CA ASP A 16 -10.19 17.53 -26.61
C ASP A 16 -10.56 18.54 -25.52
N PHE A 17 -10.15 18.24 -24.29
CA PHE A 17 -9.96 19.24 -23.24
C PHE A 17 -8.46 19.47 -23.07
N GLU A 18 -7.89 20.25 -23.99
CA GLU A 18 -6.52 20.74 -23.93
C GLU A 18 -6.41 21.88 -22.91
N LEU A 19 -5.91 21.54 -21.72
CA LEU A 19 -4.69 22.12 -21.15
C LEU A 19 -4.33 21.30 -19.89
N GLU A 20 -3.22 20.55 -20.02
CA GLU A 20 -2.35 19.89 -19.01
C GLU A 20 -2.29 18.37 -18.93
N ARG A 21 -3.15 17.58 -19.60
CA ARG A 21 -2.96 16.12 -19.63
C ARG A 21 -3.17 15.51 -21.02
N GLN A 22 -2.06 15.18 -21.71
CA GLN A 22 -2.08 14.38 -22.94
C GLN A 22 -2.54 12.94 -22.64
N GLY A 23 -3.86 12.75 -22.53
CA GLY A 23 -4.50 11.48 -22.26
C GLY A 23 -4.33 10.96 -20.82
N TRP A 24 -5.27 10.13 -20.38
CA TRP A 24 -5.21 9.42 -19.10
C TRP A 24 -4.38 8.13 -19.16
N GLY A 25 -3.68 7.92 -20.28
CA GLY A 25 -2.79 6.78 -20.48
C GLY A 25 -1.40 7.01 -19.88
N ILE A 26 -0.69 5.91 -19.61
CA ILE A 26 0.71 5.97 -19.19
C ILE A 26 1.56 6.48 -20.36
N PRO A 27 2.34 7.56 -20.18
CA PRO A 27 3.21 8.07 -21.22
C PRO A 27 4.35 7.07 -21.53
N PRO A 28 4.88 7.07 -22.76
CA PRO A 28 6.00 6.20 -23.13
C PRO A 28 7.21 6.46 -22.22
N ARG A 29 7.99 5.41 -21.92
CA ARG A 29 9.12 5.49 -20.97
C ARG A 29 10.14 6.58 -21.31
N GLU A 30 10.30 6.89 -22.59
CA GLU A 30 11.24 7.90 -23.10
C GLU A 30 10.87 9.33 -22.68
N SER A 31 9.59 9.59 -22.40
CA SER A 31 9.09 10.90 -21.97
C SER A 31 8.92 11.03 -20.44
N TRP A 32 9.44 10.06 -19.67
CA TRP A 32 9.35 10.11 -18.21
C TRP A 32 10.34 11.13 -17.64
N GLN A 33 9.80 12.22 -17.09
CA GLN A 33 10.54 13.19 -16.29
C GLN A 33 10.47 12.76 -14.82
N VAL A 34 11.56 12.20 -14.30
CA VAL A 34 11.59 11.67 -12.94
C VAL A 34 11.80 12.80 -11.93
N ASP A 35 10.79 13.06 -11.12
CA ASP A 35 10.83 14.09 -10.07
C ASP A 35 11.52 13.60 -8.81
N ARG A 36 11.27 12.34 -8.43
CA ARG A 36 11.78 11.78 -7.17
C ARG A 36 11.99 10.29 -7.24
N LYS A 37 13.02 9.82 -6.53
CA LYS A 37 13.32 8.40 -6.36
C LYS A 37 13.44 8.07 -4.88
N PHE A 38 12.90 6.95 -4.47
CA PHE A 38 13.03 6.43 -3.12
C PHE A 38 13.25 4.92 -3.19
N ARG A 39 14.29 4.41 -2.52
CA ARG A 39 14.65 3.00 -2.57
C ARG A 39 14.57 2.39 -1.18
N GLN A 40 13.84 1.30 -1.07
CA GLN A 40 13.77 0.47 0.11
C GLN A 40 14.58 -0.81 -0.12
N ILE A 41 15.45 -1.15 0.82
CA ILE A 41 16.26 -2.37 0.77
C ILE A 41 15.96 -3.18 2.02
N HIS A 42 15.47 -4.40 1.81
CA HIS A 42 15.21 -5.36 2.87
C HIS A 42 16.28 -6.45 2.82
N ALA A 43 17.38 -6.24 3.52
CA ALA A 43 18.50 -7.20 3.57
C ALA A 43 18.04 -8.60 4.02
N ALA A 44 17.21 -8.67 5.07
CA ALA A 44 16.68 -9.93 5.59
C ALA A 44 15.82 -10.72 4.59
N ARG A 45 15.07 -10.02 3.73
CA ARG A 45 14.20 -10.63 2.70
C ARG A 45 14.90 -10.74 1.33
N LYS A 46 16.15 -10.26 1.22
CA LYS A 46 16.89 -10.10 -0.05
C LYS A 46 16.03 -9.44 -1.12
N SER A 47 15.27 -8.41 -0.74
CA SER A 47 14.39 -7.69 -1.67
C SER A 47 14.69 -6.20 -1.66
N SER A 48 14.47 -5.55 -2.79
CA SER A 48 14.50 -4.09 -2.86
C SER A 48 13.31 -3.58 -3.66
N THR A 49 12.78 -2.44 -3.25
CA THR A 49 11.69 -1.76 -3.94
C THR A 49 12.17 -0.36 -4.29
N LEU A 50 12.05 0.01 -5.56
CA LEU A 50 12.38 1.34 -6.05
C LEU A 50 11.08 2.02 -6.46
N PHE A 51 10.78 3.11 -5.78
CA PHE A 51 9.71 4.02 -6.09
C PHE A 51 10.29 5.16 -6.92
N LYS A 52 9.73 5.41 -8.11
CA LYS A 52 10.06 6.55 -8.97
C LYS A 52 8.79 7.32 -9.24
N ARG A 53 8.71 8.55 -8.72
CA ARG A 53 7.66 9.49 -9.12
C ARG A 53 8.11 10.20 -10.38
N PHE A 54 7.23 10.26 -11.37
CA PHE A 54 7.53 10.91 -12.65
C PHE A 54 6.31 11.63 -13.19
N ASN A 55 6.57 12.63 -14.02
CA ASN A 55 5.57 13.52 -14.61
C ASN A 55 4.57 14.04 -13.56
N ARG A 56 5.04 14.25 -12.31
CA ARG A 56 4.30 14.70 -11.12
C ARG A 56 3.27 13.73 -10.54
N HIS A 57 2.44 13.09 -11.37
CA HIS A 57 1.28 12.29 -10.94
C HIS A 57 1.40 10.79 -11.17
N TYR A 58 2.50 10.27 -11.71
CA TYR A 58 2.69 8.83 -11.82
C TYR A 58 3.73 8.30 -10.82
N LEU A 59 3.50 7.08 -10.36
CA LEU A 59 4.42 6.32 -9.52
C LEU A 59 4.76 4.99 -10.19
N ALA A 60 6.02 4.83 -10.57
CA ALA A 60 6.58 3.56 -10.98
C ALA A 60 7.19 2.84 -9.76
N ILE A 61 6.85 1.56 -9.60
CA ILE A 61 7.31 0.69 -8.53
C ILE A 61 8.02 -0.50 -9.19
N SER A 62 9.35 -0.51 -9.10
CA SER A 62 10.18 -1.63 -9.53
C SER A 62 10.56 -2.46 -8.30
N ARG A 63 10.26 -3.75 -8.30
CA ARG A 63 10.61 -4.66 -7.19
C ARG A 63 11.65 -5.67 -7.64
N HIS A 64 12.69 -5.87 -6.85
CA HIS A 64 13.66 -6.94 -7.03
C HIS A 64 13.57 -7.92 -5.86
N ARG A 65 13.64 -9.22 -6.17
CA ARG A 65 13.73 -10.30 -5.19
C ARG A 65 14.92 -11.20 -5.55
N GLY A 66 15.97 -11.15 -4.74
CA GLY A 66 17.25 -11.75 -5.05
C GLY A 66 17.82 -11.13 -6.33
N ARG A 67 18.05 -11.97 -7.35
CA ARG A 67 18.52 -11.54 -8.69
C ARG A 67 17.38 -11.30 -9.68
N ARG A 68 16.13 -11.59 -9.32
CA ARG A 68 14.98 -11.49 -10.23
C ARG A 68 14.32 -10.12 -10.10
N GLU A 69 14.20 -9.42 -11.22
CA GLU A 69 13.36 -8.24 -11.34
C GLU A 69 11.91 -8.66 -11.58
N LEU A 70 10.99 -8.08 -10.82
CA LEU A 70 9.55 -8.25 -10.99
C LEU A 70 9.03 -7.18 -11.96
N PRO A 71 7.88 -7.42 -12.63
CA PRO A 71 7.28 -6.45 -13.52
C PRO A 71 7.13 -5.09 -12.84
N GLU A 72 7.55 -4.02 -13.53
CA GLU A 72 7.39 -2.65 -13.03
C GLU A 72 5.90 -2.30 -13.05
N GLN A 73 5.42 -1.84 -11.91
CA GLN A 73 4.03 -1.40 -11.74
C GLN A 73 3.99 0.11 -11.87
N VAL A 74 3.12 0.63 -12.72
CA VAL A 74 2.90 2.08 -12.86
C VAL A 74 1.50 2.39 -12.38
N ILE A 75 1.37 3.38 -11.51
CA ILE A 75 0.12 3.79 -10.87
C ILE A 75 -0.07 5.28 -11.09
N ASP A 76 -1.25 5.69 -11.53
CA ASP A 76 -1.65 7.10 -11.49
C ASP A 76 -2.09 7.49 -10.08
N LEU A 77 -1.36 8.44 -9.50
CA LEU A 77 -1.58 8.96 -8.16
C LEU A 77 -2.90 9.71 -8.04
N ALA A 78 -3.47 10.21 -9.13
CA ALA A 78 -4.78 10.86 -9.10
C ALA A 78 -5.89 9.92 -8.59
N PHE A 79 -5.74 8.60 -8.75
CA PHE A 79 -6.73 7.61 -8.31
C PHE A 79 -6.35 6.87 -7.02
N VAL A 80 -5.42 7.43 -6.26
CA VAL A 80 -4.98 6.94 -4.94
C VAL A 80 -5.48 7.91 -3.88
N GLU A 81 -5.82 7.44 -2.68
CA GLU A 81 -6.13 8.32 -1.56
C GLU A 81 -4.91 9.12 -1.10
N ALA A 82 -5.08 10.41 -0.84
CA ALA A 82 -3.99 11.29 -0.43
C ALA A 82 -3.46 10.94 0.96
N GLU A 83 -4.34 10.52 1.88
CA GLU A 83 -3.95 10.11 3.22
C GLU A 83 -3.55 8.64 3.24
N ALA A 84 -2.26 8.38 3.48
CA ALA A 84 -1.78 7.02 3.66
C ALA A 84 -2.28 6.45 5.00
N ARG A 85 -2.82 5.23 4.96
CA ARG A 85 -3.20 4.50 6.18
C ARG A 85 -1.95 3.93 6.83
N GLU A 86 -1.58 4.44 7.99
CA GLU A 86 -0.48 3.88 8.77
C GLU A 86 -0.92 2.58 9.46
N VAL A 87 -0.27 1.48 9.13
CA VAL A 87 -0.48 0.19 9.79
C VAL A 87 0.73 -0.12 10.67
N ARG A 88 0.51 -0.01 11.98
CA ARG A 88 1.47 -0.37 13.02
C ARG A 88 0.98 -1.61 13.74
N ASP A 89 1.58 -2.75 13.45
CA ASP A 89 1.30 -3.98 14.15
C ASP A 89 2.13 -4.01 15.45
N PHE A 90 1.71 -3.19 16.42
CA PHE A 90 2.13 -3.36 17.80
C PHE A 90 1.30 -4.51 18.37
N LYS A 91 1.81 -5.74 18.25
CA LYS A 91 1.20 -6.89 18.93
C LYS A 91 1.40 -6.77 20.44
N ALA A 92 0.79 -5.77 21.05
CA ALA A 92 0.71 -5.52 22.48
C ALA A 92 0.18 -6.75 23.20
N ARG A 93 -0.71 -7.52 22.55
CA ARG A 93 -1.18 -8.82 23.04
C ARG A 93 -0.06 -9.86 23.22
N LEU A 94 0.91 -9.94 22.31
CA LEU A 94 2.06 -10.85 22.45
C LEU A 94 2.99 -10.39 23.57
N TRP A 95 3.20 -9.09 23.71
CA TRP A 95 3.97 -8.51 24.81
C TRP A 95 3.30 -8.75 26.17
N LEU A 96 1.97 -8.59 26.23
CA LEU A 96 1.17 -8.81 27.43
C LEU A 96 1.18 -10.30 27.80
N LEU A 97 1.02 -11.21 26.83
CA LEU A 97 1.14 -12.65 27.05
C LEU A 97 2.55 -13.04 27.56
N ALA A 98 3.61 -12.48 26.97
CA ALA A 98 4.97 -12.71 27.43
C ALA A 98 5.19 -12.18 28.87
N ALA A 99 4.64 -11.01 29.19
CA ALA A 99 4.70 -10.44 30.54
C ALA A 99 3.95 -11.32 31.55
N CYS A 100 2.73 -11.77 31.24
CA CYS A 100 1.97 -12.69 32.08
C CYS A 100 2.72 -14.02 32.30
N LEU A 101 3.36 -14.55 31.27
CA LEU A 101 4.10 -15.82 31.38
C LEU A 101 5.33 -15.71 32.29
N LEU A 102 5.90 -14.51 32.44
CA LEU A 102 7.04 -14.25 33.33
C LEU A 102 6.59 -13.92 34.75
N THR A 103 5.45 -13.25 34.94
CA THR A 103 5.00 -12.81 36.28
C THR A 103 4.29 -13.92 37.06
N ILE A 104 3.54 -14.81 36.40
CA ILE A 104 2.79 -15.87 37.07
C ILE A 104 3.71 -16.86 37.81
N PRO A 105 4.80 -17.40 37.21
CA PRO A 105 5.69 -18.34 37.89
C PRO A 105 6.46 -17.70 39.04
N VAL A 106 6.87 -16.43 38.88
CA VAL A 106 7.60 -15.67 39.91
C VAL A 106 6.72 -15.43 41.14
N ALA A 107 5.43 -15.10 40.93
CA ALA A 107 4.47 -14.98 42.01
C ALA A 107 4.25 -16.32 42.75
N PHE A 108 4.20 -17.43 42.02
CA PHE A 108 4.05 -18.77 42.60
C PHE A 108 5.25 -19.23 43.42
N THR A 109 6.48 -18.92 42.99
CA THR A 109 7.69 -19.23 43.78
C THR A 109 7.81 -18.44 45.08
N GLY A 110 7.12 -17.29 45.18
CA GLY A 110 7.00 -16.55 46.44
C GLY A 110 6.04 -17.21 47.44
N LEU A 111 5.09 -18.02 46.97
CA LEU A 111 4.11 -18.73 47.82
C LEU A 111 4.52 -20.18 48.14
N MET A 112 5.25 -20.86 47.26
CA MET A 112 5.69 -22.23 47.48
C MET A 112 7.15 -22.42 47.04
N PRO A 113 7.96 -23.19 47.79
CA PRO A 113 9.33 -23.50 47.42
C PRO A 113 9.33 -24.50 46.25
N VAL A 114 9.27 -23.98 45.02
CA VAL A 114 9.33 -24.78 43.79
C VAL A 114 10.79 -24.86 43.33
N ALA A 115 11.22 -26.03 42.85
CA ALA A 115 12.57 -26.20 42.34
C ALA A 115 12.84 -25.28 41.13
N PRO A 116 14.03 -24.65 41.01
CA PRO A 116 14.33 -23.66 39.96
C PRO A 116 14.14 -24.18 38.54
N LEU A 117 14.27 -25.49 38.33
CA LEU A 117 14.07 -26.15 37.04
C LEU A 117 12.66 -25.96 36.46
N TRP A 118 11.64 -25.75 37.31
CA TRP A 118 10.27 -25.53 36.85
C TRP A 118 10.04 -24.14 36.24
N MET A 119 10.98 -23.20 36.43
CA MET A 119 10.93 -21.87 35.83
C MET A 119 11.49 -21.82 34.40
N LEU A 120 12.24 -22.86 33.98
CA LEU A 120 12.84 -22.92 32.64
C LEU A 120 11.82 -22.88 31.50
N PRO A 121 10.74 -23.68 31.50
CA PRO A 121 9.75 -23.68 30.43
C PRO A 121 9.05 -22.33 30.21
N PRO A 122 8.47 -21.64 31.23
CA PRO A 122 7.81 -20.36 31.02
C PRO A 122 8.78 -19.26 30.58
N VAL A 123 10.02 -19.26 31.06
CA VAL A 123 11.05 -18.32 30.60
C VAL A 123 11.38 -18.55 29.13
N LEU A 124 11.60 -19.80 28.71
CA LEU A 124 11.88 -20.14 27.31
C LEU A 124 10.72 -19.75 26.38
N ILE A 125 9.47 -20.00 26.79
CA ILE A 125 8.28 -19.63 26.01
C ILE A 125 8.14 -18.09 25.94
N ALA A 126 8.38 -17.36 27.03
CA ALA A 126 8.36 -15.90 27.03
C ALA A 126 9.42 -15.31 26.07
N VAL A 127 10.66 -15.83 26.12
CA VAL A 127 11.74 -15.43 25.21
C VAL A 127 11.37 -15.74 23.75
N ALA A 128 10.76 -16.91 23.48
CA ALA A 128 10.29 -17.25 22.15
C ALA A 128 9.18 -16.29 21.66
N LEU A 129 8.21 -15.95 22.52
CA LEU A 129 7.15 -14.99 22.19
C LEU A 129 7.70 -13.59 21.92
N VAL A 130 8.68 -13.12 22.70
CA VAL A 130 9.37 -11.85 22.47
C VAL A 130 10.15 -11.90 21.15
N ALA A 131 10.90 -12.97 20.88
CA ALA A 131 11.62 -13.14 19.61
C ALA A 131 10.68 -13.15 18.40
N VAL A 132 9.52 -13.81 18.51
CA VAL A 132 8.47 -13.82 17.49
C VAL A 132 7.86 -12.43 17.31
N ALA A 133 7.54 -11.73 18.41
CA ALA A 133 7.00 -10.37 18.37
C ALA A 133 7.98 -9.38 17.73
N LEU A 134 9.28 -9.52 18.00
CA LEU A 134 10.34 -8.73 17.39
C LEU A 134 10.49 -9.03 15.89
N ARG A 135 10.42 -10.31 15.49
CA ARG A 135 10.48 -10.71 14.07
C ARG A 135 9.26 -10.30 13.25
N LEU A 136 8.11 -10.11 13.89
CA LEU A 136 6.83 -9.83 13.24
C LEU A 136 6.38 -8.36 13.31
N ARG A 137 7.25 -7.43 13.72
CA ARG A 137 6.93 -5.99 13.66
C ARG A 137 6.63 -5.61 12.21
N LYS A 138 5.36 -5.34 11.90
CA LYS A 138 4.92 -4.74 10.65
C LYS A 138 4.67 -3.26 10.90
N HIS A 139 5.44 -2.41 10.26
CA HIS A 139 5.19 -0.98 10.23
C HIS A 139 5.31 -0.57 8.78
N HIS A 140 4.17 -0.28 8.16
CA HIS A 140 4.07 0.10 6.76
C HIS A 140 2.90 1.07 6.56
N TYR A 141 2.99 1.87 5.51
CA TYR A 141 1.94 2.76 5.05
C TYR A 141 1.23 2.11 3.87
N GLU A 142 -0.10 2.06 3.93
CA GLU A 142 -0.95 1.54 2.87
C GLU A 142 -1.56 2.70 2.09
N PHE A 143 -1.37 2.68 0.77
CA PHE A 143 -2.00 3.62 -0.15
C PHE A 143 -3.17 2.93 -0.83
N ARG A 144 -4.37 3.47 -0.63
CA ARG A 144 -5.62 2.89 -1.08
C ARG A 144 -6.10 3.52 -2.38
N ALA A 145 -6.91 2.79 -3.14
CA ALA A 145 -7.60 3.33 -4.29
C ALA A 145 -8.62 4.39 -3.81
N LEU A 146 -8.73 5.49 -4.55
CA LEU A 146 -9.64 6.58 -4.20
C LEU A 146 -11.09 6.07 -4.08
N ASN A 147 -11.77 6.44 -2.98
CA ASN A 147 -13.12 6.00 -2.62
C ASN A 147 -13.26 4.48 -2.36
N SER A 148 -12.19 3.82 -1.93
CA SER A 148 -12.20 2.38 -1.67
C SER A 148 -11.19 1.95 -0.60
N ASP A 149 -11.45 0.80 0.04
CA ASP A 149 -10.52 0.20 1.00
C ASP A 149 -9.46 -0.72 0.35
N VAL A 150 -9.44 -0.79 -0.98
CA VAL A 150 -8.48 -1.60 -1.73
C VAL A 150 -7.09 -0.96 -1.69
N VAL A 151 -6.10 -1.70 -1.19
CA VAL A 151 -4.71 -1.26 -1.16
C VAL A 151 -4.07 -1.44 -2.55
N VAL A 152 -3.56 -0.35 -3.12
CA VAL A 152 -2.87 -0.35 -4.43
C VAL A 152 -1.38 -0.62 -4.24
N PHE A 153 -0.76 0.00 -3.24
CA PHE A 153 0.63 -0.24 -2.90
C PHE A 153 0.92 0.08 -1.44
N THR A 154 2.08 -0.38 -0.97
CA THR A 154 2.55 -0.17 0.40
C THR A 154 3.97 0.38 0.41
N VAL A 155 4.27 1.24 1.37
CA VAL A 155 5.61 1.75 1.66
C VAL A 155 6.01 1.30 3.05
N ASP A 156 7.13 0.57 3.19
CA ASP A 156 7.57 0.11 4.51
C ASP A 156 8.08 1.30 5.35
N ALA A 157 7.78 1.32 6.64
CA ALA A 157 8.21 2.37 7.58
C ALA A 157 9.27 1.85 8.57
N GLY A 158 9.85 0.67 8.27
CA GLY A 158 10.82 0.01 9.12
C GLY A 158 12.18 0.73 9.20
N VAL A 159 12.87 0.51 10.32
CA VAL A 159 14.28 0.91 10.56
C VAL A 159 15.19 0.21 9.53
N PRO A 160 16.23 0.88 8.98
CA PRO A 160 16.88 2.12 9.43
C PRO A 160 16.40 3.44 8.81
N ALA A 161 15.71 3.43 7.67
CA ALA A 161 15.37 4.64 6.92
C ALA A 161 13.98 5.20 7.25
N LYS A 162 13.62 5.23 8.54
CA LYS A 162 12.27 5.62 8.99
C LYS A 162 11.95 7.07 8.63
N GLU A 163 12.86 8.00 8.93
CA GLU A 163 12.67 9.43 8.66
C GLU A 163 12.55 9.71 7.16
N ASP A 164 13.38 9.07 6.34
CA ASP A 164 13.30 9.17 4.87
C ASP A 164 11.99 8.60 4.33
N ALA A 165 11.51 7.48 4.89
CA ALA A 165 10.23 6.90 4.52
C ALA A 165 9.06 7.83 4.90
N GLU A 166 9.07 8.42 6.10
CA GLU A 166 8.06 9.39 6.54
C GLU A 166 8.07 10.67 5.68
N ALA A 167 9.26 11.18 5.35
CA ALA A 167 9.40 12.30 4.42
C ALA A 167 8.85 11.95 3.03
N PHE A 168 9.23 10.79 2.48
CA PHE A 168 8.73 10.31 1.20
C PHE A 168 7.19 10.15 1.19
N VAL A 169 6.60 9.58 2.25
CA VAL A 169 5.14 9.41 2.37
C VAL A 169 4.43 10.76 2.45
N ARG A 170 4.95 11.73 3.19
CA ARG A 170 4.40 13.10 3.22
C ARG A 170 4.43 13.75 1.85
N ASP A 171 5.56 13.67 1.16
CA ASP A 171 5.71 14.23 -0.19
C ASP A 171 4.83 13.53 -1.22
N LEU A 172 4.63 12.22 -1.07
CA LEU A 172 3.72 11.45 -1.91
C LEU A 172 2.26 11.83 -1.67
N SER A 173 1.87 12.04 -0.41
CA SER A 173 0.52 12.49 -0.02
C SER A 173 0.18 13.85 -0.62
N LEU A 174 1.12 14.81 -0.57
CA LEU A 174 0.98 16.11 -1.22
C LEU A 174 0.86 15.98 -2.75
N SER A 175 1.71 15.14 -3.36
CA SER A 175 1.68 14.90 -4.80
C SER A 175 0.37 14.27 -5.26
N ILE A 176 -0.21 13.35 -4.46
CA ILE A 176 -1.52 12.76 -4.72
C ILE A 176 -2.61 13.83 -4.64
N ALA A 177 -2.60 14.67 -3.60
CA ALA A 177 -3.58 15.75 -3.46
C ALA A 177 -3.51 16.73 -4.64
N ASP A 178 -2.31 17.08 -5.11
CA ASP A 178 -2.13 17.92 -6.29
C ASP A 178 -2.61 17.23 -7.58
N ALA A 179 -2.31 15.93 -7.75
CA ALA A 179 -2.78 15.14 -8.90
C ALA A 179 -4.31 15.04 -8.96
N GLN A 180 -4.96 14.89 -7.80
CA GLN A 180 -6.41 14.82 -7.69
C GLN A 180 -7.11 16.14 -8.08
N ARG A 181 -6.47 17.30 -7.90
CA ARG A 181 -7.04 18.60 -8.30
C ARG A 181 -7.25 18.73 -9.81
N VAL A 182 -6.50 17.95 -10.59
CA VAL A 182 -6.57 17.93 -12.07
C VAL A 182 -7.62 16.93 -12.56
N LEU A 183 -8.27 16.17 -11.67
CA LEU A 183 -9.34 15.25 -12.06
C LEU A 183 -10.57 16.01 -12.60
N PRO A 184 -11.25 15.47 -13.62
CA PRO A 184 -12.51 16.04 -14.10
C PRO A 184 -13.54 16.10 -12.97
N ALA A 185 -14.33 17.17 -12.93
CA ALA A 185 -15.34 17.32 -11.91
C ALA A 185 -16.56 16.38 -12.13
N GLY A 186 -17.21 15.99 -11.03
CA GLY A 186 -18.49 15.28 -11.06
C GLY A 186 -18.42 13.90 -11.72
N LYS A 187 -19.41 13.57 -12.57
CA LYS A 187 -19.55 12.24 -13.17
C LYS A 187 -18.50 11.93 -14.26
N GLN A 188 -17.80 12.94 -14.77
CA GLN A 188 -16.80 12.77 -15.82
C GLN A 188 -15.53 12.03 -15.34
N ARG A 189 -15.26 12.00 -14.03
CA ARG A 189 -14.14 11.24 -13.45
C ARG A 189 -14.36 9.72 -13.44
N ILE A 190 -15.61 9.26 -13.45
CA ILE A 190 -15.96 7.85 -13.32
C ILE A 190 -15.37 7.00 -14.46
N PRO A 191 -15.57 7.31 -15.75
CA PRO A 191 -15.02 6.48 -16.83
C PRO A 191 -13.49 6.43 -16.78
N VAL A 192 -12.85 7.53 -16.41
CA VAL A 192 -11.40 7.62 -16.29
C VAL A 192 -10.88 6.76 -15.14
N ALA A 193 -11.52 6.85 -13.97
CA ALA A 193 -11.19 6.03 -12.80
C ALA A 193 -11.38 4.54 -13.12
N VAL A 194 -12.49 4.17 -13.77
CA VAL A 194 -12.76 2.78 -14.16
C VAL A 194 -11.73 2.27 -15.17
N ALA A 195 -11.29 3.09 -16.12
CA ALA A 195 -10.24 2.73 -17.07
C ALA A 195 -8.90 2.47 -16.36
N GLU A 196 -8.50 3.33 -15.42
CA GLU A 196 -7.28 3.12 -14.64
C GLU A 196 -7.38 1.86 -13.76
N MET A 197 -8.49 1.67 -13.04
CA MET A 197 -8.66 0.49 -12.19
C MET A 197 -8.68 -0.80 -12.99
N ARG A 198 -9.31 -0.79 -14.18
CA ARG A 198 -9.27 -1.93 -15.11
C ARG A 198 -7.84 -2.24 -15.53
N ARG A 199 -7.04 -1.22 -15.88
CA ARG A 199 -5.62 -1.38 -16.22
C ARG A 199 -4.82 -1.97 -15.07
N LEU A 200 -5.04 -1.50 -13.84
CA LEU A 200 -4.38 -2.04 -12.64
C LEU A 200 -4.76 -3.52 -12.43
N ALA A 201 -6.01 -3.90 -12.68
CA ALA A 201 -6.47 -5.29 -12.59
C ALA A 201 -5.87 -6.19 -13.68
N GLU A 202 -5.79 -5.71 -14.92
CA GLU A 202 -5.16 -6.41 -16.04
C GLU A 202 -3.64 -6.61 -15.82
N GLN A 203 -2.99 -5.68 -15.13
CA GLN A 203 -1.59 -5.81 -14.71
C GLN A 203 -1.39 -6.65 -13.44
N GLY A 204 -2.48 -7.15 -12.83
CA GLY A 204 -2.43 -7.94 -11.60
C GLY A 204 -1.98 -7.15 -10.36
N ILE A 205 -2.12 -5.82 -10.38
CA ILE A 205 -1.83 -4.95 -9.23
C ILE A 205 -2.97 -5.07 -8.20
N ILE A 206 -4.21 -5.11 -8.69
CA ILE A 206 -5.42 -5.38 -7.89
C ILE A 206 -6.13 -6.63 -8.42
N SER A 207 -6.95 -7.29 -7.61
CA SER A 207 -7.74 -8.43 -8.08
C SER A 207 -8.95 -7.97 -8.91
N LYS A 208 -9.56 -8.91 -9.64
CA LYS A 208 -10.81 -8.63 -10.38
C LYS A 208 -11.97 -8.27 -9.43
N ASP A 209 -12.00 -8.89 -8.25
CA ASP A 209 -13.02 -8.61 -7.24
C ASP A 209 -12.84 -7.20 -6.65
N ASP A 210 -11.58 -6.79 -6.44
CA ASP A 210 -11.24 -5.42 -6.01
C ASP A 210 -11.67 -4.40 -7.06
N TYR A 211 -11.42 -4.66 -8.34
CA TYR A 211 -11.86 -3.81 -9.43
C TYR A 211 -13.38 -3.62 -9.44
N GLU A 212 -14.16 -4.70 -9.33
CA GLU A 212 -15.62 -4.61 -9.30
C GLU A 212 -16.11 -3.92 -8.01
N ALA A 213 -15.43 -4.09 -6.88
CA ALA A 213 -15.73 -3.36 -5.65
C ALA A 213 -15.50 -1.85 -5.81
N ILE A 214 -14.35 -1.44 -6.33
CA ILE A 214 -14.01 -0.04 -6.59
C ILE A 214 -15.01 0.57 -7.58
N LYS A 215 -15.29 -0.11 -8.69
CA LYS A 215 -16.26 0.32 -9.70
C LYS A 215 -17.62 0.59 -9.07
N ARG A 216 -18.14 -0.33 -8.23
CA ARG A 216 -19.42 -0.13 -7.53
C ARG A 216 -19.42 1.10 -6.63
N ASN A 217 -18.31 1.39 -5.93
CA ASN A 217 -18.21 2.57 -5.07
C ASN A 217 -18.27 3.87 -5.88
N TRP A 218 -17.57 3.94 -7.01
CA TRP A 218 -17.60 5.10 -7.91
C TRP A 218 -18.99 5.41 -8.48
N PHE A 219 -19.82 4.40 -8.73
CA PHE A 219 -21.20 4.61 -9.18
C PHE A 219 -22.19 4.93 -8.05
N ARG A 220 -21.79 4.74 -6.77
CA ARG A 220 -22.62 5.04 -5.60
C ARG A 220 -22.35 6.43 -5.01
N SER A 221 -21.14 6.96 -5.20
CA SER A 221 -20.69 8.30 -4.77
C SER A 221 -21.10 9.40 -5.72
#